data_AF-A0A969Q471-F1
#
_entry.id   AF-A0A969Q471-F1
#
_cell.length_a   1.000
_cell.length_b   1.000
_cell.length_c   1.000
_cell.angle_alpha   90.00
_cell.angle_beta   90.00
_cell.angle_gamma   90.00
#
_symmetry.space_group_name_H-M   'P 1'
#
loop_
_entity.id
_entity.type
_entity.pdbx_description
1 polymer ?
#
loop_
_entity_poly.entity_id
_entity_poly.type
_entity_poly.pdbx_seq_one_letter_code
_entity_poly.pdbx_strand_id
1 'polypeptide(L)'
;VKYSEAVKEALCFGWIDSKIKSLDEERYMQIFTPRKPKSVWSKLNKQYLEELIKNDLMTEIGLAKIKAAKQDGSWNQLDAIEALIVPEDLKQALELNKTAKNYFEAFSNSSKKNILFWIESAKRPETRLKRIEQTINSAVQNKNPLVRAI
;
A
#
# COMPACT_ATOMS: atom_id res chain seq x y z
N VAL A 1 11.49 10.67 -20.91
CA VAL A 1 11.29 11.09 -19.49
C VAL A 1 11.41 9.87 -18.61
N LYS A 2 12.21 9.90 -17.54
CA LYS A 2 12.28 8.76 -16.62
C LYS A 2 10.99 8.70 -15.80
N TYR A 3 10.52 7.49 -15.49
CA TYR A 3 9.30 7.32 -14.70
C TYR A 3 9.36 8.06 -13.36
N SER A 4 10.49 7.99 -12.66
CA SER A 4 10.69 8.68 -11.37
C SER A 4 10.56 10.20 -11.47
N GLU A 5 11.05 10.81 -12.55
CA GLU A 5 10.93 12.25 -12.80
C GLU A 5 9.46 12.63 -13.02
N ALA A 6 8.73 11.84 -13.84
CA ALA A 6 7.31 12.07 -14.07
C ALA A 6 6.47 11.91 -12.79
N VAL A 7 6.80 10.96 -11.92
CA VAL A 7 6.15 10.80 -10.61
C VAL A 7 6.43 12.00 -9.70
N LYS A 8 7.69 12.46 -9.61
CA LYS A 8 8.05 13.64 -8.82
C LYS A 8 7.27 14.88 -9.27
N GLU A 9 7.22 15.12 -10.59
CA GLU A 9 6.44 16.22 -11.16
C GLU A 9 4.95 16.08 -10.81
N ALA A 10 4.37 14.90 -10.98
CA ALA A 10 2.97 14.66 -10.62
C ALA A 10 2.70 14.94 -9.14
N LEU A 11 3.62 14.59 -8.24
CA LEU A 11 3.50 14.88 -6.81
C LEU A 11 3.46 16.39 -6.53
N CYS A 12 4.24 17.21 -7.25
CA CYS A 12 4.23 18.66 -7.12
C CYS A 12 2.84 19.26 -7.31
N PHE A 13 2.01 18.65 -8.16
CA PHE A 13 0.63 19.08 -8.44
C PHE A 13 -0.43 18.28 -7.66
N GLY A 14 -0.02 17.37 -6.76
CA GLY A 14 -0.94 16.56 -5.97
C GLY A 14 -1.61 15.44 -6.78
N TRP A 15 -0.92 14.91 -7.78
CA TRP A 15 -1.32 13.78 -8.63
C TRP A 15 -0.55 12.51 -8.23
N ILE A 16 -0.97 11.36 -8.77
CA ILE A 16 -0.27 10.07 -8.66
C ILE A 16 -0.38 9.30 -9.96
N ASP A 17 0.61 8.45 -10.22
CA ASP A 17 0.53 7.41 -11.24
C ASP A 17 -0.57 6.39 -10.91
N SER A 18 -1.20 5.88 -11.96
CA SER A 18 -2.32 4.96 -11.90
C SER A 18 -2.02 3.79 -12.83
N LYS A 19 -2.95 3.46 -13.72
CA LYS A 19 -2.81 2.32 -14.63
C LYS A 19 -1.69 2.54 -15.64
N ILE A 20 -0.91 1.48 -15.83
CA ILE A 20 -0.06 1.29 -17.00
C ILE A 20 -0.87 0.55 -18.06
N LYS A 21 -0.77 0.99 -19.31
CA LYS A 21 -1.34 0.29 -20.47
C LYS A 21 -0.22 0.03 -21.47
N SER A 22 0.11 -1.24 -21.70
CA SER A 22 1.00 -1.60 -22.82
C SER A 22 0.33 -1.21 -24.14
N LEU A 23 1.11 -0.60 -25.02
CA LEU A 23 0.69 -0.24 -26.37
C LEU A 23 1.23 -1.25 -27.39
N ASP A 24 2.47 -1.70 -27.16
CA ASP A 24 3.15 -2.79 -27.88
C ASP A 24 4.33 -3.31 -27.04
N GLU A 25 5.22 -4.08 -27.66
CA GLU A 25 6.38 -4.74 -27.04
C GLU A 25 7.41 -3.75 -26.46
N GLU A 26 7.49 -2.53 -26.99
CA GLU A 26 8.50 -1.54 -26.61
C GLU A 26 7.91 -0.33 -25.89
N ARG A 27 6.59 -0.13 -25.99
CA ARG A 27 5.92 1.09 -25.53
C ARG A 27 4.77 0.82 -24.58
N TYR A 28 4.63 1.73 -23.62
CA TYR A 28 3.51 1.77 -22.70
C TYR A 28 3.06 3.20 -22.43
N MET A 29 1.84 3.32 -21.93
CA MET A 29 1.26 4.56 -21.43
C MET A 29 1.14 4.48 -19.91
N GLN A 30 1.63 5.51 -19.22
CA GLN A 30 1.42 5.72 -17.79
C GLN A 30 0.35 6.79 -17.59
N ILE A 31 -0.76 6.43 -16.95
CA ILE A 31 -1.80 7.41 -16.59
C ILE A 31 -1.42 8.07 -15.27
N PHE A 32 -1.55 9.39 -15.19
CA PHE A 32 -1.49 10.16 -13.95
C PHE A 32 -2.87 10.76 -13.66
N THR A 33 -3.25 10.78 -12.39
CA THR A 33 -4.56 11.31 -11.96
C THR A 33 -4.43 12.14 -10.68
N PRO A 34 -5.30 13.15 -10.47
CA PRO A 34 -5.37 13.85 -9.20
C PRO A 34 -5.60 12.89 -8.03
N ARG A 35 -4.89 13.10 -6.92
CA ARG A 35 -5.05 12.25 -5.74
C ARG A 35 -6.44 12.43 -5.14
N LYS A 36 -7.14 11.29 -4.99
CA LYS A 36 -8.43 11.20 -4.32
C LYS A 36 -8.28 11.48 -2.82
N PRO A 37 -9.31 12.05 -2.16
CA PRO A 37 -9.35 12.12 -0.70
C PRO A 37 -9.11 10.75 -0.07
N LYS A 38 -8.40 10.70 1.07
CA LYS A 38 -8.08 9.47 1.80
C LYS A 38 -7.26 8.43 1.01
N SER A 39 -6.56 8.84 -0.05
CA SER A 39 -5.64 7.95 -0.77
C SER A 39 -4.35 7.76 0.01
N VAL A 40 -3.90 6.51 0.12
CA VAL A 40 -2.69 6.12 0.88
C VAL A 40 -1.40 6.65 0.26
N TRP A 41 -0.41 6.95 1.10
CA TRP A 41 0.90 7.48 0.69
C TRP A 41 2.01 6.46 0.92
N SER A 42 2.67 6.03 -0.16
CA SER A 42 3.80 5.10 -0.08
C SER A 42 5.03 5.77 0.55
N LYS A 43 5.91 4.96 1.15
CA LYS A 43 7.20 5.43 1.70
C LYS A 43 8.03 6.19 0.65
N LEU A 44 8.08 5.66 -0.58
CA LEU A 44 8.83 6.29 -1.67
C LEU A 44 8.27 7.67 -2.05
N ASN A 45 6.93 7.80 -2.13
CA ASN A 45 6.32 9.10 -2.42
C ASN A 45 6.58 10.12 -1.30
N LYS A 46 6.58 9.69 -0.03
CA LYS A 46 6.97 10.55 1.09
C LYS A 46 8.42 11.02 0.97
N GLN A 47 9.35 10.13 0.61
CA GLN A 47 10.76 10.49 0.37
C GLN A 47 10.92 11.49 -0.76
N TYR A 48 10.21 11.31 -1.88
CA TYR A 48 10.20 12.29 -2.96
C TYR A 48 9.66 13.64 -2.52
N LEU A 49 8.57 13.65 -1.76
CA LEU A 49 8.00 14.90 -1.24
C LEU A 49 8.95 15.63 -0.28
N GLU A 50 9.70 14.91 0.56
CA GLU A 50 10.72 15.53 1.42
C GLU A 50 11.78 16.26 0.60
N GLU A 51 12.27 15.62 -0.47
CA GLU A 51 13.23 16.23 -1.41
C GLU A 51 12.61 17.43 -2.15
N LEU A 52 11.39 17.31 -2.65
CA LEU A 52 10.71 18.37 -3.41
C LEU A 52 10.40 19.59 -2.54
N ILE A 53 9.94 19.39 -1.30
CA ILE A 53 9.69 20.47 -0.33
C ILE A 53 10.99 21.17 0.04
N LYS A 54 12.06 20.41 0.30
CA LYS A 54 13.37 20.98 0.65
C LYS A 54 13.92 21.90 -0.44
N ASN A 55 13.63 21.60 -1.70
CA ASN A 55 14.08 22.37 -2.86
C ASN A 55 13.04 23.41 -3.35
N ASP A 56 11.95 23.64 -2.61
CA ASP A 56 10.88 24.58 -2.98
C ASP A 56 10.26 24.33 -4.36
N LEU A 57 10.14 23.05 -4.75
CA LEU A 57 9.59 22.63 -6.05
C LEU A 57 8.09 22.34 -6.00
N MET A 58 7.49 22.39 -4.82
CA MET A 58 6.08 22.03 -4.62
C MET A 58 5.15 23.18 -4.97
N THR A 59 4.02 22.86 -5.63
CA THR A 59 2.95 23.85 -5.80
C THR A 59 2.05 23.92 -4.57
N GLU A 60 1.30 25.01 -4.43
CA GLU A 60 0.29 25.18 -3.37
C GLU A 60 -0.74 24.03 -3.37
N ILE A 61 -1.13 23.55 -4.56
CA ILE A 61 -2.09 22.45 -4.71
C ILE A 61 -1.50 21.15 -4.16
N GLY A 62 -0.23 20.86 -4.49
CA GLY A 62 0.48 19.70 -3.97
C GLY A 62 0.61 19.74 -2.44
N LEU A 63 1.02 20.89 -1.89
CA LEU A 63 1.11 21.11 -0.45
C LEU A 63 -0.25 20.95 0.25
N ALA A 64 -1.33 21.46 -0.35
CA ALA A 64 -2.67 21.29 0.17
C ALA A 64 -3.09 19.81 0.27
N LYS A 65 -2.70 18.96 -0.69
CA LYS A 65 -2.94 17.51 -0.62
C LYS A 65 -2.20 16.85 0.54
N ILE A 66 -0.96 17.26 0.81
CA ILE A 66 -0.19 16.74 1.96
C ILE A 66 -0.85 17.15 3.27
N LYS A 67 -1.25 18.42 3.40
CA LYS A 67 -1.95 18.92 4.59
C LYS A 67 -3.24 18.15 4.84
N ALA A 68 -4.07 17.97 3.81
CA ALA A 68 -5.31 17.20 3.91
C ALA A 68 -5.05 15.74 4.33
N ALA A 69 -4.03 15.09 3.76
CA ALA A 69 -3.67 13.71 4.09
C ALA A 69 -3.17 13.54 5.53
N LYS A 70 -2.45 14.53 6.06
CA LYS A 70 -2.03 14.55 7.47
C LYS A 70 -3.22 14.73 8.40
N GLN A 71 -4.19 15.55 8.02
CA GLN A 71 -5.41 15.79 8.80
C GLN A 71 -6.36 14.58 8.80
N ASP A 72 -6.52 13.90 7.67
CA ASP A 72 -7.44 12.75 7.55
C ASP A 72 -6.80 11.39 7.92
N GLY A 73 -5.51 11.39 8.28
CA GLY A 73 -4.75 10.21 8.70
C GLY A 73 -4.23 9.33 7.55
N SER A 74 -4.63 9.58 6.30
CA SER A 74 -4.19 8.78 5.14
C SER A 74 -2.69 8.90 4.88
N TRP A 75 -2.04 9.96 5.37
CA TRP A 75 -0.58 10.10 5.34
C TRP A 75 0.12 8.93 6.01
N ASN A 76 -0.33 8.48 7.19
CA ASN A 76 0.35 7.44 7.98
C ASN A 76 -0.24 6.04 7.80
N GLN A 77 -1.28 5.89 6.99
CA GLN A 77 -2.05 4.65 6.90
C GLN A 77 -1.22 3.41 6.50
N LEU A 78 -0.14 3.60 5.72
CA LEU A 78 0.74 2.50 5.34
C LEU A 78 1.89 2.25 6.32
N ASP A 79 2.12 3.10 7.32
CA ASP A 79 3.35 3.05 8.11
C ASP A 79 3.47 1.76 8.92
N ALA A 80 2.37 1.32 9.53
CA ALA A 80 2.31 0.04 10.25
C ALA A 80 2.55 -1.16 9.31
N ILE A 81 1.98 -1.11 8.10
CA ILE A 81 2.17 -2.16 7.09
C ILE A 81 3.61 -2.19 6.60
N GLU A 82 4.21 -1.01 6.34
CA GLU A 82 5.61 -0.88 5.93
C GLU A 82 6.58 -1.41 6.98
N ALA A 83 6.25 -1.21 8.27
CA ALA A 83 6.95 -1.74 9.43
C ALA A 83 6.62 -3.21 9.75
N LEU A 84 5.77 -3.87 8.96
CA LEU A 84 5.32 -5.26 9.17
C LEU A 84 4.67 -5.50 10.54
N ILE A 85 4.02 -4.47 11.09
CA ILE A 85 3.27 -4.59 12.33
C ILE A 85 2.01 -5.41 12.06
N VAL A 86 1.94 -6.58 12.71
CA VAL A 86 0.78 -7.47 12.64
C VAL A 86 -0.30 -6.93 13.59
N PRO A 87 -1.54 -6.66 13.10
CA PRO A 87 -2.61 -6.19 13.96
C PRO A 87 -3.03 -7.28 14.95
N GLU A 88 -3.51 -6.85 16.12
CA GLU A 88 -3.71 -7.73 17.27
C GLU A 88 -4.70 -8.88 17.00
N ASP A 89 -5.75 -8.63 16.20
CA ASP A 89 -6.72 -9.65 15.81
C ASP A 89 -6.13 -10.73 14.91
N LEU A 90 -5.30 -10.37 13.92
CA LEU A 90 -4.56 -11.33 13.12
C LEU A 90 -3.53 -12.09 13.98
N LYS A 91 -2.84 -11.40 14.88
CA LYS A 91 -1.87 -12.01 15.78
C LYS A 91 -2.54 -13.08 16.65
N GLN A 92 -3.67 -12.77 17.29
CA GLN A 92 -4.44 -13.74 18.08
C GLN A 92 -4.86 -14.95 17.25
N ALA A 93 -5.35 -14.72 16.02
CA ALA A 93 -5.72 -15.81 15.12
C ALA A 93 -4.53 -16.70 14.73
N LEU A 94 -3.33 -16.13 14.54
CA LEU A 94 -2.11 -16.88 14.27
C LEU A 94 -1.65 -17.68 15.50
N GLU A 95 -1.72 -17.12 16.71
CA GLU A 95 -1.34 -17.85 17.93
C GLU A 95 -2.21 -19.09 18.19
N LEU A 96 -3.48 -19.06 17.77
CA LEU A 96 -4.37 -20.22 17.83
C LEU A 96 -4.00 -21.33 16.83
N ASN A 97 -3.18 -21.03 15.82
CA ASN A 97 -2.75 -22.00 14.80
C ASN A 97 -1.24 -21.91 14.55
N LYS A 98 -0.47 -22.69 15.31
CA LYS A 98 1.01 -22.72 15.25
C LYS A 98 1.55 -22.96 13.83
N THR A 99 0.90 -23.83 13.05
CA THR A 99 1.30 -24.11 11.66
C THR A 99 1.14 -22.87 10.77
N ALA A 100 -0.02 -22.21 10.86
CA ALA A 100 -0.26 -20.96 10.14
C ALA A 100 0.72 -19.87 10.56
N LYS A 101 1.00 -19.73 11.87
CA LYS A 101 1.97 -18.78 12.41
C LYS A 101 3.35 -18.97 11.79
N ASN A 102 3.89 -20.20 11.84
CA ASN A 102 5.23 -20.50 11.33
C ASN A 102 5.35 -20.20 9.83
N TYR A 103 4.36 -20.61 9.02
CA TYR A 103 4.38 -20.32 7.58
C TYR A 103 4.19 -18.83 7.27
N PHE A 104 3.29 -18.14 7.98
CA PHE A 104 3.11 -16.70 7.81
C PHE A 104 4.39 -15.92 8.14
N GLU A 105 5.08 -16.28 9.23
CA GLU A 105 6.36 -15.70 9.60
C GLU A 105 7.46 -16.00 8.57
N ALA A 106 7.40 -17.12 7.85
CA ALA A 106 8.33 -17.46 6.77
C ALA A 106 8.02 -16.74 5.43
N PHE A 107 6.84 -16.14 5.27
CA PHE A 107 6.50 -15.41 4.03
C PHE A 107 7.44 -14.21 3.79
N SER A 108 7.66 -13.91 2.51
CA SER A 108 8.42 -12.73 2.11
C SER A 108 7.77 -11.45 2.64
N ASN A 109 8.58 -10.41 2.87
CA ASN A 109 8.09 -9.11 3.34
C ASN A 109 7.03 -8.52 2.40
N SER A 110 7.17 -8.73 1.09
CA SER A 110 6.18 -8.30 0.09
C SER A 110 4.83 -9.00 0.28
N SER A 111 4.85 -10.33 0.44
CA SER A 111 3.63 -11.12 0.72
C SER A 111 2.96 -10.67 2.02
N LYS A 112 3.73 -10.50 3.10
CA LYS A 112 3.20 -10.00 4.38
C LYS A 112 2.57 -8.63 4.24
N LYS A 113 3.24 -7.67 3.59
CA LYS A 113 2.70 -6.32 3.34
C LYS A 113 1.39 -6.36 2.56
N ASN A 114 1.32 -7.16 1.51
CA ASN A 114 0.10 -7.30 0.71
C ASN A 114 -1.07 -7.87 1.53
N ILE A 115 -0.81 -8.88 2.36
CA ILE A 115 -1.83 -9.47 3.25
C ILE A 115 -2.28 -8.46 4.30
N LEU A 116 -1.35 -7.76 4.96
CA LEU A 116 -1.65 -6.75 5.96
C LEU A 116 -2.46 -5.59 5.36
N PHE A 117 -2.07 -5.09 4.18
CA PHE A 117 -2.83 -4.08 3.46
C PHE A 117 -4.23 -4.57 3.08
N TRP A 118 -4.35 -5.82 2.63
CA TRP A 118 -5.65 -6.39 2.30
C TRP A 118 -6.54 -6.49 3.54
N ILE A 119 -6.04 -6.94 4.68
CA ILE A 119 -6.81 -6.97 5.93
C ILE A 119 -7.20 -5.55 6.37
N GLU A 120 -6.27 -4.61 6.35
CA GLU A 120 -6.48 -3.23 6.81
C GLU A 120 -7.43 -2.44 5.91
N SER A 121 -7.48 -2.75 4.62
CA SER A 121 -8.42 -2.11 3.68
C SER A 121 -9.89 -2.53 3.90
N ALA A 122 -10.16 -3.51 4.76
CA ALA A 122 -11.52 -3.96 5.05
C ALA A 122 -12.28 -2.94 5.92
N LYS A 123 -13.20 -2.20 5.30
CA LYS A 123 -14.01 -1.18 6.00
C LYS A 123 -15.10 -1.76 6.92
N ARG A 124 -15.49 -3.02 6.71
CA ARG A 124 -16.56 -3.66 7.47
C ARG A 124 -15.98 -4.77 8.34
N PRO A 125 -16.37 -4.87 9.63
CA PRO A 125 -15.84 -5.89 10.55
C PRO A 125 -15.97 -7.32 10.00
N GLU A 126 -17.11 -7.66 9.39
CA GLU A 126 -17.34 -9.00 8.82
C GLU A 126 -16.38 -9.32 7.67
N THR A 127 -16.03 -8.30 6.86
CA THR A 127 -15.05 -8.47 5.78
C THR A 127 -13.65 -8.68 6.36
N ARG A 128 -13.30 -7.95 7.43
CA ARG A 128 -12.00 -8.07 8.09
C ARG A 128 -11.82 -9.47 8.68
N LEU A 129 -12.81 -9.96 9.42
CA LEU A 129 -12.81 -11.31 9.99
C LEU A 129 -12.63 -12.38 8.90
N LYS A 130 -13.40 -12.29 7.81
CA LYS A 130 -13.27 -13.22 6.68
C LYS A 130 -11.87 -13.22 6.05
N ARG A 131 -11.25 -12.04 5.92
CA ARG A 131 -9.87 -11.93 5.38
C ARG A 131 -8.83 -12.53 6.32
N ILE A 132 -9.00 -12.36 7.63
CA ILE A 132 -8.14 -13.01 8.64
C ILE A 132 -8.29 -14.52 8.55
N GLU A 133 -9.51 -15.05 8.55
CA GLU A 133 -9.78 -16.48 8.40
C GLU A 133 -9.16 -17.05 7.12
N GLN A 134 -9.35 -16.37 5.98
CA GLN A 134 -8.75 -16.75 4.71
C GLN A 134 -7.21 -16.75 4.75
N THR A 135 -6.62 -15.81 5.49
CA THR A 135 -5.18 -15.74 5.70
C THR A 135 -4.68 -16.94 6.50
N ILE A 136 -5.35 -17.28 7.61
CA ILE A 136 -5.00 -18.46 8.41
C ILE A 136 -5.10 -19.74 7.57
N ASN A 137 -6.24 -19.95 6.90
CA ASN A 137 -6.48 -21.16 6.10
C ASN A 137 -5.47 -21.33 4.95
N SER A 138 -5.05 -20.21 4.33
CA SER A 138 -4.03 -20.24 3.26
C SER A 138 -2.63 -20.44 3.82
N ALA A 139 -2.30 -19.81 4.96
CA ALA A 139 -1.01 -19.94 5.62
C ALA A 139 -0.75 -21.37 6.09
N VAL A 140 -1.75 -22.10 6.60
CA VAL A 140 -1.62 -23.54 6.93
C VAL A 140 -1.13 -24.36 5.74
N GLN A 141 -1.49 -23.97 4.52
CA GLN A 141 -1.09 -24.63 3.27
C GLN A 141 0.18 -24.04 2.66
N ASN A 142 0.86 -23.13 3.36
CA ASN A 142 1.98 -22.34 2.84
C ASN A 142 1.64 -21.58 1.53
N LYS A 143 0.41 -21.08 1.43
CA LYS A 143 -0.10 -20.33 0.28
C LYS A 143 -0.40 -18.87 0.65
N ASN A 144 -0.19 -17.96 -0.29
CA ASN A 144 -0.61 -16.58 -0.15
C ASN A 144 -2.12 -16.47 -0.48
N PRO A 145 -2.96 -15.92 0.43
CA PRO A 145 -4.42 -15.83 0.22
C PRO A 145 -4.81 -14.93 -0.96
N LEU A 146 -3.89 -14.12 -1.49
CA LEU A 146 -4.12 -13.18 -2.58
C LEU A 146 -3.70 -13.72 -3.94
N VAL A 147 -2.94 -14.82 -3.99
CA VAL A 147 -2.55 -15.45 -5.23
C VAL A 147 -3.67 -16.40 -5.63
N ARG A 148 -4.31 -16.15 -6.78
CA ARG A 148 -5.27 -17.11 -7.33
C ARG A 148 -4.52 -18.40 -7.66
N ALA A 149 -5.12 -19.54 -7.34
CA ALA A 149 -4.70 -20.80 -7.94
C ALA A 149 -4.79 -20.63 -9.46
N ILE A 150 -3.66 -20.83 -10.15
CA ILE A 150 -3.58 -20.90 -11.60
C ILE A 150 -4.24 -22.21 -12.04
#